data_AF-A0A9Q1JLV1-F1
#
_entry.id   AF-A0A9Q1JLV1-F1
#
_cell.length_a   1.000
_cell.length_b   1.000
_cell.length_c   1.000
_cell.angle_alpha   90.00
_cell.angle_beta   90.00
_cell.angle_gamma   90.00
#
_symmetry.space_group_name_H-M   'P 1'
#
loop_
_entity.id
_entity.type
_entity.pdbx_description
1 polymer ?
#
loop_
_entity_poly.entity_id
_entity_poly.type
_entity_poly.pdbx_seq_one_letter_code
_entity_poly.pdbx_strand_id
1 'polypeptide(L)'
;MTFHRFSSGITLSVHLRGIQKVFFSTHIDGHHAILVRDFIHSALYAPNHGYFSKRSGPVGVMESSIKFNRLEGRKAYLRYLEKIYKQSEISWFTPVELFKPWYAYGIAEAIMRTANLSVPLQIYEIGGGSGTCAKGIMDYVMLNAPSRVYNNMTYMWVSYVFLLFMFVALVRTIGLYAILMNRVLDYGELVLCSPSVN
;
A
#
# COMPACT_ATOMS: atom_id res chain seq x y z
N MET A 1 9.64 -6.25 32.93
CA MET A 1 8.42 -5.69 32.32
C MET A 1 7.88 -4.68 33.33
N THR A 2 8.15 -3.39 33.11
CA THR A 2 7.91 -2.34 34.11
C THR A 2 7.05 -1.27 33.45
N PHE A 3 5.84 -1.07 33.95
CA PHE A 3 4.95 0.00 33.52
C PHE A 3 5.17 1.22 34.41
N HIS A 4 5.46 2.37 33.81
CA HIS A 4 5.38 3.66 34.48
C HIS A 4 4.19 4.44 33.95
N ARG A 5 3.26 4.78 34.85
CA ARG A 5 2.16 5.71 34.65
C ARG A 5 2.68 7.11 34.97
N PHE A 6 2.70 8.02 34.00
CA PHE A 6 2.93 9.44 34.26
C PHE A 6 1.60 10.20 34.26
N SER A 7 1.33 10.84 35.39
CA SER A 7 0.30 11.85 35.61
C SER A 7 1.01 13.14 35.98
N SER A 8 0.81 14.20 35.21
CA SER A 8 0.70 15.58 35.70
C SER A 8 0.45 16.50 34.51
N GLY A 9 -0.54 17.37 34.67
CA GLY A 9 -0.94 18.34 33.66
C GLY A 9 0.15 19.37 33.42
N ILE A 10 0.39 19.63 32.13
CA ILE A 10 1.04 20.85 31.66
C ILE A 10 0.10 21.43 30.62
N THR A 11 -0.56 22.55 30.96
CA THR A 11 -1.32 23.33 29.99
C THR A 11 -0.32 24.17 29.20
N LEU A 12 0.13 23.64 28.07
CA LEU A 12 0.94 24.38 27.10
C LEU A 12 -0.03 25.16 26.19
N SER A 13 -0.10 26.47 26.37
CA SER A 13 -0.83 27.36 25.47
C SER A 13 0.00 27.55 24.19
N VAL A 14 -0.23 26.70 23.20
CA VAL A 14 0.41 26.83 21.88
C VAL A 14 -0.31 27.91 21.10
N HIS A 15 0.37 29.02 20.85
CA HIS A 15 -0.12 30.08 19.97
C HIS A 15 -0.02 29.59 18.52
N LEU A 16 -1.05 28.86 18.07
CA LEU A 16 -1.17 28.34 16.70
C LEU A 16 -1.42 29.49 15.72
N ARG A 17 -0.35 30.10 15.21
CA ARG A 17 -0.44 30.92 13.99
C ARG A 17 -0.68 29.99 12.81
N GLY A 18 -1.93 30.00 12.31
CA GLY A 18 -2.26 29.60 10.94
C GLY A 18 -2.27 28.10 10.65
N ILE A 19 -2.93 27.27 11.46
CA ILE A 19 -3.43 26.00 10.93
C ILE A 19 -4.55 26.34 9.96
N GLN A 20 -4.31 26.18 8.64
CA GLN A 20 -5.41 26.19 7.68
C GLN A 20 -6.44 25.15 8.15
N LYS A 21 -7.69 25.58 8.34
CA LYS A 21 -8.82 24.66 8.62
C LYS A 21 -8.81 23.58 7.54
N VAL A 22 -8.48 22.34 7.91
CA VAL A 22 -8.63 21.21 7.01
C VAL A 22 -10.12 20.97 6.86
N PHE A 23 -10.69 21.42 5.74
CA PHE A 23 -12.10 21.23 5.46
C PHE A 23 -12.36 19.75 5.16
N PHE A 24 -13.15 19.08 6.00
CA PHE A 24 -13.70 17.76 5.67
C PHE A 24 -15.19 17.94 5.41
N SER A 25 -15.71 17.24 4.41
CA SER A 25 -17.16 17.17 4.21
C SER A 25 -17.73 16.36 5.36
N THR A 26 -18.51 17.00 6.23
CA THR A 26 -19.07 16.36 7.43
C THR A 26 -20.34 15.57 7.12
N HIS A 27 -21.01 15.87 6.01
CA HIS A 27 -22.25 15.23 5.58
C HIS A 27 -22.26 14.99 4.06
N ILE A 28 -22.56 13.76 3.67
CA ILE A 28 -22.79 13.33 2.28
C ILE A 28 -24.29 13.02 2.18
N ASP A 29 -25.11 14.06 2.06
CA ASP A 29 -26.58 13.94 1.97
C ASP A 29 -27.13 14.21 0.56
N GLY A 30 -26.24 14.47 -0.41
CA GLY A 30 -26.59 14.76 -1.80
C GLY A 30 -27.11 16.19 -2.05
N HIS A 31 -27.29 16.99 -0.99
CA HIS A 31 -27.83 18.34 -1.06
C HIS A 31 -26.77 19.44 -0.89
N HIS A 32 -25.54 19.06 -0.52
CA HIS A 32 -24.42 19.97 -0.32
C HIS A 32 -23.21 19.61 -1.20
N ALA A 33 -22.40 20.62 -1.51
CA ALA A 33 -21.14 20.41 -2.21
C ALA A 33 -20.19 19.56 -1.34
N ILE A 34 -19.68 18.48 -1.91
CA ILE A 34 -18.74 17.54 -1.27
C ILE A 34 -17.36 17.70 -1.91
N LEU A 35 -16.31 17.64 -1.11
CA LEU A 35 -14.95 17.60 -1.65
C LEU A 35 -14.73 16.30 -2.43
N VAL A 36 -14.14 16.41 -3.62
CA VAL A 36 -13.86 15.25 -4.50
C VAL A 36 -13.11 14.14 -3.76
N ARG A 37 -12.17 14.48 -2.88
CA ARG A 37 -11.44 13.51 -2.06
C ARG A 37 -12.34 12.69 -1.13
N ASP A 38 -13.35 13.34 -0.53
CA ASP A 38 -14.26 12.70 0.42
C ASP A 38 -15.27 11.81 -0.33
N PHE A 39 -15.69 12.26 -1.52
CA PHE A 39 -16.46 11.44 -2.45
C PHE A 39 -15.69 10.19 -2.87
N ILE A 40 -14.45 10.32 -3.34
CA ILE A 40 -13.61 9.18 -3.75
C ILE A 40 -13.39 8.22 -2.57
N HIS A 41 -13.08 8.75 -1.39
CA HIS A 41 -12.90 7.92 -0.19
C HIS A 41 -14.17 7.14 0.16
N SER A 42 -15.34 7.79 0.14
CA SER A 42 -16.63 7.13 0.38
C SER A 42 -16.93 6.06 -0.68
N ALA A 43 -16.75 6.39 -1.97
CA ALA A 43 -17.00 5.47 -3.08
C ALA A 43 -16.10 4.22 -3.02
N LEU A 44 -14.86 4.35 -2.53
CA LEU A 44 -13.92 3.24 -2.44
C LEU A 44 -14.04 2.42 -1.14
N TYR A 45 -14.21 3.08 0.00
CA TYR A 45 -13.97 2.48 1.33
C TYR A 45 -15.14 2.57 2.31
N ALA A 46 -16.28 3.13 1.92
CA ALA A 46 -17.42 3.15 2.83
C ALA A 46 -17.81 1.71 3.25
N PRO A 47 -18.11 1.45 4.55
CA PRO A 47 -18.29 0.08 5.04
C PRO A 47 -19.38 -0.73 4.33
N ASN A 48 -20.44 -0.08 3.88
CA ASN A 48 -21.63 -0.76 3.35
C ASN A 48 -21.72 -0.73 1.82
N HIS A 49 -21.18 0.32 1.19
CA HIS A 49 -21.33 0.55 -0.26
C HIS A 49 -20.02 0.83 -0.99
N GLY A 50 -18.90 0.86 -0.26
CA GLY A 50 -17.58 1.08 -0.84
C GLY A 50 -17.21 -0.05 -1.81
N TYR A 51 -16.52 0.31 -2.89
CA TYR A 51 -16.06 -0.64 -3.91
C TYR A 51 -15.27 -1.82 -3.31
N PHE A 52 -14.37 -1.54 -2.35
CA PHE A 52 -13.56 -2.56 -1.67
C PHE A 52 -14.25 -3.24 -0.48
N SER A 53 -15.46 -2.82 -0.11
CA SER A 53 -16.23 -3.41 1.00
C SER A 53 -17.12 -4.58 0.54
N LYS A 54 -17.17 -4.85 -0.77
CA LYS A 54 -17.97 -5.95 -1.36
C LYS A 54 -17.39 -7.32 -1.00
N ARG A 55 -18.28 -8.28 -0.70
CA ARG A 55 -17.91 -9.65 -0.27
C ARG A 55 -17.10 -10.45 -1.30
N SER A 56 -17.37 -10.30 -2.60
CA SER A 56 -16.67 -11.06 -3.65
C SER A 56 -15.25 -10.58 -3.95
N GLY A 57 -14.80 -9.47 -3.34
CA GLY A 57 -13.47 -8.90 -3.55
C GLY A 57 -13.31 -8.39 -5.00
N PRO A 58 -13.25 -7.07 -5.25
CA PRO A 58 -13.14 -6.58 -6.62
C PRO A 58 -11.84 -7.01 -7.33
N VAL A 59 -10.80 -7.30 -6.55
CA VAL A 59 -9.46 -7.66 -7.03
C VAL A 59 -9.29 -9.17 -6.98
N GLY A 60 -9.03 -9.76 -8.14
CA GLY A 60 -8.87 -11.20 -8.29
C GLY A 60 -7.51 -11.71 -7.86
N VAL A 61 -7.49 -12.94 -7.36
CA VAL A 61 -6.30 -13.74 -7.11
C VAL A 61 -6.33 -14.92 -8.06
N MET A 62 -5.27 -15.14 -8.83
CA MET A 62 -5.22 -16.31 -9.71
C MET A 62 -4.83 -17.55 -8.88
N GLU A 63 -5.43 -18.70 -9.13
CA GLU A 63 -5.01 -19.94 -8.44
C GLU A 63 -3.63 -20.41 -8.89
N SER A 64 -3.30 -20.21 -10.16
CA SER A 64 -2.05 -20.69 -10.77
C SER A 64 -1.48 -19.72 -11.80
N SER A 65 -0.20 -19.88 -12.15
CA SER A 65 0.43 -19.06 -13.18
C SER A 65 -0.09 -19.40 -14.58
N ILE A 66 -0.29 -18.37 -15.39
CA ILE A 66 -0.63 -18.54 -16.81
C ILE A 66 0.52 -19.27 -17.51
N LYS A 67 0.20 -20.37 -18.20
CA LYS A 67 1.17 -21.11 -19.02
C LYS A 67 1.30 -20.44 -20.39
N PHE A 68 2.03 -19.33 -20.44
CA PHE A 68 2.19 -18.54 -21.67
C PHE A 68 2.76 -19.33 -22.84
N ASN A 69 3.61 -20.33 -22.58
CA ASN A 69 4.14 -21.25 -23.60
C ASN A 69 3.07 -22.13 -24.27
N ARG A 70 1.85 -22.19 -23.72
CA ARG A 70 0.69 -22.90 -24.31
C ARG A 70 -0.28 -21.96 -25.01
N LEU A 71 0.01 -20.66 -25.05
CA LEU A 71 -0.84 -19.65 -25.68
C LEU A 71 -0.23 -19.20 -27.00
N GLU A 72 -1.00 -19.31 -28.08
CA GLU A 72 -0.63 -18.86 -29.41
C GLU A 72 -0.79 -17.33 -29.56
N GLY A 73 0.08 -16.59 -28.86
CA GLY A 73 0.16 -15.15 -28.92
C GLY A 73 -1.03 -14.40 -28.29
N ARG A 74 -1.15 -13.12 -28.66
CA ARG A 74 -2.07 -12.16 -28.01
C ARG A 74 -3.54 -12.59 -28.07
N LYS A 75 -4.00 -13.12 -29.21
CA LYS A 75 -5.41 -13.49 -29.40
C LYS A 75 -5.81 -14.64 -28.48
N ALA A 76 -4.96 -15.66 -28.34
CA ALA A 76 -5.19 -16.78 -27.43
C ALA A 76 -5.20 -16.31 -25.96
N TYR A 77 -4.27 -15.42 -25.59
CA TYR A 77 -4.23 -14.81 -24.27
C TYR A 77 -5.52 -14.03 -23.93
N LEU A 78 -6.02 -13.19 -24.84
CA LEU A 78 -7.24 -12.41 -24.60
C LEU A 78 -8.47 -13.32 -24.42
N ARG A 79 -8.61 -14.38 -25.22
CA ARG A 79 -9.68 -15.38 -25.03
C ARG A 79 -9.58 -16.10 -23.69
N TYR A 80 -8.37 -16.42 -23.27
CA TYR A 80 -8.12 -17.04 -21.96
C TYR A 80 -8.54 -16.11 -20.82
N LEU A 81 -8.16 -14.83 -20.87
CA LEU A 81 -8.59 -13.84 -19.89
C LEU A 81 -10.11 -13.65 -19.89
N GLU A 82 -10.72 -13.49 -21.08
CA GLU A 82 -12.17 -13.34 -21.20
C GLU A 82 -12.91 -14.50 -20.52
N LYS A 83 -12.42 -15.73 -20.68
CA LYS A 83 -12.99 -16.89 -20.01
C LYS A 83 -12.91 -16.76 -18.48
N ILE A 84 -11.76 -16.37 -17.92
CA ILE A 84 -11.59 -16.19 -16.47
C ILE A 84 -12.54 -15.10 -15.94
N TYR A 85 -12.59 -13.96 -16.63
CA TYR A 85 -13.46 -12.85 -16.23
C TYR A 85 -14.94 -13.20 -16.31
N LYS A 86 -15.37 -13.97 -17.32
CA LYS A 86 -16.77 -14.45 -17.40
C LYS A 86 -17.13 -15.49 -16.34
N GLN A 87 -16.14 -16.23 -15.84
CA GLN A 87 -16.33 -17.30 -14.86
C GLN A 87 -16.20 -16.83 -13.40
N SER A 88 -15.84 -15.56 -13.17
CA SER A 88 -15.62 -15.01 -11.84
C SER A 88 -16.38 -13.70 -11.65
N GLU A 89 -16.71 -13.35 -10.40
CA GLU A 89 -17.26 -12.03 -10.05
C GLU A 89 -16.16 -10.96 -9.92
N ILE A 90 -14.94 -11.26 -10.40
CA ILE A 90 -13.76 -10.42 -10.27
C ILE A 90 -13.85 -9.26 -11.27
N SER A 91 -13.62 -8.04 -10.79
CA SER A 91 -13.61 -6.88 -11.67
C SER A 91 -12.30 -6.74 -12.44
N TRP A 92 -11.17 -7.05 -11.80
CA TRP A 92 -9.84 -6.95 -12.41
C TRP A 92 -8.80 -7.81 -11.66
N PHE A 93 -7.76 -8.23 -12.37
CA PHE A 93 -6.56 -8.84 -11.81
C PHE A 93 -5.39 -7.84 -11.84
N THR A 94 -4.53 -7.90 -10.84
CA THR A 94 -3.27 -7.15 -10.83
C THR A 94 -2.26 -7.79 -11.79
N PRO A 95 -1.26 -7.02 -12.28
CA PRO A 95 -0.15 -7.59 -13.05
C PRO A 95 0.59 -8.71 -12.31
N VAL A 96 0.72 -8.60 -10.98
CA VAL A 96 1.40 -9.62 -10.17
C VAL A 96 0.65 -10.94 -10.15
N GLU A 97 -0.68 -10.94 -10.30
CA GLU A 97 -1.46 -12.17 -10.44
C GLU A 97 -1.39 -12.74 -11.86
N LEU A 98 -1.49 -11.89 -12.89
CA LEU A 98 -1.49 -12.31 -14.30
C LEU A 98 -0.13 -12.84 -14.78
N PHE A 99 0.97 -12.26 -14.29
CA PHE A 99 2.32 -12.52 -14.80
C PHE A 99 3.24 -13.18 -13.76
N LYS A 100 2.69 -13.84 -12.74
CA LYS A 100 3.49 -14.55 -11.74
C LYS A 100 4.32 -15.71 -12.33
N PRO A 101 5.55 -15.93 -11.83
CA PRO A 101 6.24 -15.12 -10.81
C PRO A 101 6.99 -13.92 -11.40
N TRP A 102 7.05 -13.79 -12.73
CA TRP A 102 7.93 -12.89 -13.46
C TRP A 102 7.77 -11.41 -13.12
N TYR A 103 6.55 -10.95 -12.86
CA TYR A 103 6.32 -9.56 -12.46
C TYR A 103 7.04 -9.22 -11.14
N ALA A 104 6.89 -10.08 -10.13
CA ALA A 104 7.57 -9.90 -8.84
C ALA A 104 9.09 -10.07 -8.97
N TYR A 105 9.54 -10.96 -9.86
CA TYR A 105 10.97 -11.16 -10.13
C TYR A 105 11.61 -9.93 -10.78
N GLY A 106 10.92 -9.27 -11.71
CA GLY A 106 11.41 -8.01 -12.28
C GLY A 106 11.59 -6.91 -11.24
N ILE A 107 10.65 -6.81 -10.29
CA ILE A 107 10.77 -5.88 -9.15
C ILE A 107 11.96 -6.28 -8.26
N ALA A 108 12.07 -7.56 -7.94
CA ALA A 108 13.15 -8.07 -7.09
C ALA A 108 14.53 -7.84 -7.72
N GLU A 109 14.70 -8.09 -9.02
CA GLU A 109 15.94 -7.81 -9.74
C GLU A 109 16.30 -6.34 -9.66
N ALA A 110 15.34 -5.44 -9.89
CA ALA A 110 15.56 -4.01 -9.79
C ALA A 110 16.00 -3.59 -8.36
N ILE A 111 15.37 -4.15 -7.32
CA ILE A 111 15.78 -3.95 -5.92
C ILE A 111 17.21 -4.45 -5.72
N MET A 112 17.52 -5.68 -6.16
CA MET A 112 18.84 -6.28 -5.98
C MET A 112 19.96 -5.50 -6.69
N ARG A 113 19.65 -4.84 -7.80
CA ARG A 113 20.61 -4.02 -8.56
C ARG A 113 20.84 -2.63 -7.95
N THR A 114 19.88 -2.10 -7.22
CA THR A 114 19.88 -0.69 -6.77
C THR A 114 20.06 -0.52 -5.26
N ALA A 115 19.67 -1.51 -4.46
CA ALA A 115 19.77 -1.44 -3.02
C ALA A 115 21.23 -1.58 -2.53
N ASN A 116 21.57 -0.85 -1.47
CA ASN A 116 22.83 -1.06 -0.76
C ASN A 116 22.74 -2.32 0.12
N LEU A 117 23.24 -3.44 -0.40
CA LEU A 117 23.23 -4.74 0.29
C LEU A 117 24.31 -4.88 1.36
N SER A 118 25.07 -3.82 1.66
CA SER A 118 25.99 -3.80 2.81
C SER A 118 25.24 -3.68 4.14
N VAL A 119 24.01 -3.15 4.11
CA VAL A 119 23.10 -3.09 5.24
C VAL A 119 21.92 -4.06 5.04
N PRO A 120 21.23 -4.48 6.12
CA PRO A 120 20.04 -5.32 6.01
C PRO A 120 18.98 -4.70 5.09
N LEU A 121 18.48 -5.48 4.12
CA LEU A 121 17.48 -5.03 3.17
C LEU A 121 16.11 -4.90 3.86
N GLN A 122 15.49 -3.73 3.77
CA GLN A 122 14.14 -3.48 4.28
C GLN A 122 13.20 -3.14 3.13
N ILE A 123 12.13 -3.90 2.98
CA ILE A 123 11.12 -3.69 1.93
C ILE A 123 9.79 -3.35 2.58
N TYR A 124 9.22 -2.21 2.17
CA TYR A 124 7.90 -1.75 2.58
C TYR A 124 6.94 -1.76 1.39
N GLU A 125 5.92 -2.61 1.45
CA GLU A 125 4.90 -2.72 0.39
C GLU A 125 3.58 -2.09 0.84
N ILE A 126 3.09 -1.09 0.11
CA ILE A 126 1.79 -0.48 0.38
C ILE A 126 0.74 -1.17 -0.49
N GLY A 127 -0.32 -1.69 0.14
CA GLY A 127 -1.41 -2.35 -0.58
C GLY A 127 -1.03 -3.74 -1.10
N GLY A 128 -0.37 -4.56 -0.28
CA GLY A 128 0.14 -5.88 -0.67
C GLY A 128 -0.88 -6.93 -1.11
N GLY A 129 -2.18 -6.62 -1.05
CA GLY A 129 -3.25 -7.48 -1.58
C GLY A 129 -3.22 -8.89 -1.02
N SER A 130 -3.08 -9.88 -1.90
CA SER A 130 -3.00 -11.32 -1.58
C SER A 130 -1.63 -11.77 -1.04
N GLY A 131 -0.61 -10.89 -1.03
CA GLY A 131 0.77 -11.23 -0.68
C GLY A 131 1.56 -11.90 -1.81
N THR A 132 0.96 -12.07 -3.00
CA THR A 132 1.63 -12.72 -4.15
C THR A 132 2.91 -11.99 -4.57
N CYS A 133 2.93 -10.65 -4.50
CA CYS A 133 4.13 -9.87 -4.80
C CYS A 133 5.23 -10.10 -3.78
N ALA A 134 4.92 -9.97 -2.50
CA ALA A 134 5.84 -10.22 -1.39
C ALA A 134 6.48 -11.60 -1.50
N LYS A 135 5.66 -12.65 -1.70
CA LYS A 135 6.17 -14.01 -1.88
C LYS A 135 7.11 -14.10 -3.08
N GLY A 136 6.71 -13.56 -4.24
CA GLY A 136 7.54 -13.61 -5.44
C GLY A 136 8.88 -12.89 -5.28
N ILE A 137 8.91 -11.74 -4.60
CA ILE A 137 10.15 -11.00 -4.31
C ILE A 137 11.04 -11.82 -3.37
N MET A 138 10.48 -12.35 -2.28
CA MET A 138 11.24 -13.14 -1.31
C MET A 138 11.80 -14.43 -1.93
N ASP A 139 10.99 -15.15 -2.72
CA ASP A 139 11.45 -16.33 -3.47
C ASP A 139 12.64 -15.97 -4.40
N TYR A 140 12.57 -14.85 -5.10
CA TYR A 140 13.65 -14.40 -5.98
C TYR A 140 14.93 -14.09 -5.21
N VAL A 141 14.83 -13.33 -4.12
CA VAL A 141 15.98 -12.99 -3.28
C VAL A 141 16.60 -14.24 -2.67
N MET A 142 15.79 -15.18 -2.20
CA MET A 142 16.25 -16.46 -1.66
C MET A 142 17.07 -17.26 -2.68
N LEU A 143 16.66 -17.25 -3.95
CA LEU A 143 17.29 -18.04 -5.01
C LEU A 143 18.52 -17.36 -5.64
N ASN A 144 18.57 -16.03 -5.65
CA ASN A 144 19.54 -15.28 -6.45
C ASN A 144 20.49 -14.38 -5.64
N ALA A 145 20.19 -14.09 -4.37
CA ALA A 145 21.06 -13.29 -3.51
C ALA A 145 21.90 -14.16 -2.58
N PRO A 146 23.07 -13.68 -2.10
CA PRO A 146 23.80 -14.37 -1.03
C PRO A 146 22.91 -14.59 0.19
N SER A 147 23.04 -15.73 0.86
CA SER A 147 22.21 -16.12 2.01
C SER A 147 22.13 -15.05 3.11
N ARG A 148 23.21 -14.28 3.33
CA ARG A 148 23.26 -13.16 4.28
C ARG A 148 22.21 -12.07 4.00
N VAL A 149 21.83 -11.86 2.74
CA VAL A 149 20.84 -10.85 2.34
C VAL A 149 19.46 -11.34 2.72
N TYR A 150 19.09 -12.53 2.27
CA TYR A 150 17.77 -13.12 2.55
C TYR A 150 17.55 -13.35 4.06
N ASN A 151 18.55 -13.87 4.78
CA ASN A 151 18.39 -14.18 6.20
C ASN A 151 18.25 -12.93 7.08
N ASN A 152 18.76 -11.79 6.62
CA ASN A 152 18.75 -10.54 7.39
C ASN A 152 17.73 -9.53 6.84
N MET A 153 17.02 -9.84 5.75
CA MET A 153 16.05 -8.91 5.19
C MET A 153 14.78 -8.83 6.05
N THR A 154 14.09 -7.71 5.98
CA THR A 154 12.76 -7.52 6.55
C THR A 154 11.79 -7.12 5.45
N TYR A 155 10.66 -7.82 5.36
CA TYR A 155 9.56 -7.47 4.46
C TYR A 155 8.35 -7.09 5.29
N MET A 156 7.85 -5.87 5.13
CA MET A 156 6.64 -5.39 5.80
C MET A 156 5.67 -4.88 4.75
N TRP A 157 4.46 -5.44 4.73
CA TRP A 157 3.38 -4.82 3.96
C TRP A 157 2.44 -4.06 4.88
N VAL A 158 1.86 -2.99 4.35
CA VAL A 158 0.84 -2.19 5.01
C VAL A 158 -0.45 -2.33 4.21
N SER A 159 -1.43 -3.01 4.79
CA SER A 159 -2.80 -3.07 4.26
C SER A 159 -3.55 -1.77 4.56
N TYR A 160 -4.55 -1.42 3.76
CA TYR A 160 -5.34 -0.18 3.88
C TYR A 160 -5.96 0.02 5.27
N VAL A 161 -6.42 -1.08 5.90
CA VAL A 161 -6.92 -1.06 7.29
C VAL A 161 -5.84 -0.60 8.26
N PHE A 162 -4.58 -0.97 7.99
CA PHE A 162 -3.41 -0.58 8.76
C PHE A 162 -2.86 0.78 8.34
N LEU A 163 -3.04 1.22 7.08
CA LEU A 163 -2.64 2.55 6.62
C LEU A 163 -3.43 3.65 7.34
N LEU A 164 -4.73 3.45 7.54
CA LEU A 164 -5.57 4.34 8.36
C LEU A 164 -5.12 4.33 9.83
N PHE A 165 -4.82 3.15 10.39
CA PHE A 165 -4.32 3.03 11.76
C PHE A 165 -2.92 3.63 11.96
N MET A 166 -2.01 3.50 11.00
CA MET A 166 -0.70 4.16 11.01
C MET A 166 -0.85 5.66 10.85
N PHE A 167 -1.76 6.15 10.01
CA PHE A 167 -2.07 7.59 9.93
C PHE A 167 -2.51 8.13 11.30
N VAL A 168 -3.36 7.38 12.02
CA VAL A 168 -3.84 7.78 13.35
C VAL A 168 -2.79 7.59 14.46
N ALA A 169 -1.98 6.53 14.40
CA ALA A 169 -0.98 6.21 15.43
C ALA A 169 0.33 7.00 15.25
N LEU A 170 0.79 7.23 14.02
CA LEU A 170 1.98 8.03 13.73
C LEU A 170 1.77 9.50 14.12
N VAL A 171 0.57 10.04 13.88
CA VAL A 171 0.16 11.39 14.33
C VAL A 171 0.10 11.51 15.86
N ARG A 172 -0.11 10.40 16.59
CA ARG A 172 -0.22 10.39 18.06
C ARG A 172 1.10 10.15 18.79
N THR A 173 2.00 9.35 18.21
CA THR A 173 3.25 8.93 18.88
C THR A 173 4.44 9.81 18.49
N ILE A 174 4.40 10.44 17.31
CA ILE A 174 5.45 11.31 16.81
C ILE A 174 4.84 12.71 16.71
N GLY A 175 5.17 13.59 17.68
CA GLY A 175 4.75 14.98 17.64
C GLY A 175 4.98 15.59 16.26
N LEU A 176 3.91 16.13 15.66
CA LEU A 176 3.86 16.85 14.38
C LEU A 176 4.88 16.40 13.32
N TYR A 177 4.65 15.22 12.72
CA TYR A 177 5.01 15.05 11.31
C TYR A 177 3.72 14.88 10.52
N ALA A 178 3.30 15.94 9.84
CA ALA A 178 2.31 15.83 8.79
C ALA A 178 3.00 15.13 7.61
N ILE A 179 2.67 13.86 7.34
CA ILE A 179 2.96 13.28 6.03
C ILE A 179 2.02 14.00 5.06
N LEU A 180 2.51 15.11 4.50
CA LEU A 180 1.80 15.90 3.52
C LEU A 180 1.91 15.14 2.18
N MET A 181 0.97 14.22 1.94
CA MET A 181 0.73 13.61 0.63
C MET A 181 0.21 14.70 -0.30
N ASN A 182 1.11 15.56 -0.79
CA ASN A 182 0.74 16.76 -1.52
C ASN A 182 0.15 16.44 -2.90
N ARG A 183 0.48 15.27 -3.47
CA ARG A 183 -0.11 14.75 -4.72
C ARG A 183 -0.07 13.22 -4.70
N VAL A 184 -1.23 12.58 -4.91
CA VAL A 184 -1.41 11.11 -4.93
C VAL A 184 -0.61 10.39 -6.03
N LEU A 185 0.06 11.12 -6.94
CA LEU A 185 0.70 10.57 -8.14
C LEU A 185 2.16 11.02 -8.36
N ASP A 186 2.81 11.67 -7.39
CA ASP A 186 4.23 12.01 -7.50
C ASP A 186 5.03 11.22 -6.46
N TYR A 187 5.61 10.09 -6.88
CA TYR A 187 6.45 9.23 -6.04
C TYR A 187 7.91 9.71 -5.97
N GLY A 188 8.20 10.94 -6.41
CA GLY A 188 9.48 11.59 -6.24
C GLY A 188 9.65 12.09 -4.81
N GLU A 189 10.49 11.39 -4.05
CA GLU A 189 10.98 11.75 -2.71
C GLU A 189 9.95 11.78 -1.57
N LEU A 190 10.04 10.75 -0.73
CA LEU A 190 9.55 10.79 0.64
C LEU A 190 10.52 11.68 1.45
N VAL A 191 10.35 13.01 1.37
CA VAL A 191 11.19 13.96 2.12
C VAL A 191 10.77 13.97 3.58
N LEU A 192 11.58 13.36 4.44
CA LEU A 192 11.49 13.50 5.89
C LEU A 192 12.17 14.82 6.30
N CYS A 193 11.42 15.90 6.40
CA CYS A 193 11.95 17.16 6.95
C CYS A 193 12.12 17.04 8.47
N SER A 194 13.34 16.88 8.95
CA SER A 194 13.65 17.03 10.38
C SER A 194 13.41 18.49 10.82
N PRO A 195 12.96 18.73 12.07
CA PRO A 195 13.05 20.07 12.64
C PRO A 195 14.53 20.44 12.73
N SER A 196 14.88 21.59 12.16
CA SER A 196 16.19 22.21 12.35
C SER A 196 16.44 22.35 13.85
N VAL A 197 17.49 21.70 14.33
CA VAL A 197 18.02 21.90 15.67
C VAL A 197 18.62 23.30 15.71
N ASN A 198 17.91 24.23 16.35
CA ASN A 198 18.47 25.45 16.89
C ASN A 198 18.49 25.33 18.41
#